data_AF-A0A2M7RPQ7-F1
#
_entry.id   AF-A0A2M7RPQ7-F1
#
_cell.length_a   1.000
_cell.length_b   1.000
_cell.length_c   1.000
_cell.angle_alpha   90.00
_cell.angle_beta   90.00
_cell.angle_gamma   90.00
#
_symmetry.space_group_name_H-M   'P 1'
#
loop_
_entity.id
_entity.type
_entity.pdbx_description
1 polymer ?
#
loop_
_entity_poly.entity_id
_entity_poly.type
_entity_poly.pdbx_seq_one_letter_code
_entity_poly.pdbx_strand_id
1 'polypeptide(L)'
;MEEAWKILDENEFNCPARNNVLDWLKSSINKNSISSKEESGKAKDNNRNLWACYILSVETNDASQQSQYNPPTIDADPVIDCNFTNIGTMRLKSSVCSKSTDCQIGDKWIYYDSVDKCKQDQKAYQDKKGEEYQRQLKEEKINCSYTASGYSFNFGQLTSDECKLKYNQYFDELDQKRNERMQKMNEYYDNLDKEMQKQANPTTIPVVNNTELREECLGEVSSAYQSEITRLNIDRPNGSAYINSKNEIDRKYKSLEQNCKNRYPVN
;
A
#
# COMPACT_ATOMS: atom_id res chain seq x y z
N MET A 1 24.13 -7.77 -69.13
CA MET A 1 23.64 -6.42 -68.77
C MET A 1 22.87 -5.82 -69.92
N GLU A 2 23.45 -5.72 -71.13
CA GLU A 2 22.76 -5.20 -72.33
C GLU A 2 21.39 -5.85 -72.58
N GLU A 3 21.29 -7.16 -72.39
CA GLU A 3 20.01 -7.86 -72.52
C GLU A 3 18.96 -7.39 -71.49
N ALA A 4 19.37 -7.10 -70.26
CA ALA A 4 18.46 -6.65 -69.21
C ALA A 4 17.92 -5.23 -69.49
N TRP A 5 18.78 -4.33 -69.99
CA TRP A 5 18.34 -3.00 -70.44
C TRP A 5 17.35 -3.09 -71.60
N LYS A 6 17.67 -3.90 -72.62
CA LYS A 6 16.78 -4.14 -73.75
C LYS A 6 15.40 -4.65 -73.32
N ILE A 7 15.35 -5.57 -72.36
CA ILE A 7 14.09 -6.09 -71.80
C ILE A 7 13.27 -4.99 -71.13
N LEU A 8 13.89 -4.10 -70.36
CA LEU A 8 13.16 -3.04 -69.65
C LEU A 8 12.66 -1.96 -70.61
N ASP A 9 13.47 -1.59 -71.61
CA ASP A 9 13.10 -0.60 -72.63
C ASP A 9 11.95 -1.09 -73.51
N GLU A 10 11.96 -2.37 -73.93
CA GLU A 10 10.89 -2.96 -74.75
C GLU A 10 9.53 -3.03 -74.03
N ASN A 11 9.53 -3.04 -72.70
CA ASN A 11 8.33 -3.26 -71.89
C ASN A 11 7.89 -2.02 -71.09
N GLU A 12 8.56 -0.88 -71.25
CA GLU A 12 8.36 0.35 -70.44
C GLU A 12 8.25 0.05 -68.93
N PHE A 13 9.07 -0.90 -68.46
CA PHE A 13 8.87 -1.52 -67.15
C PHE A 13 9.69 -0.82 -66.06
N ASN A 14 9.00 -0.29 -65.04
CA ASN A 14 9.65 0.29 -63.87
C ASN A 14 10.00 -0.79 -62.83
N CYS A 15 11.29 -0.89 -62.48
CA CYS A 15 11.75 -1.86 -61.50
C CYS A 15 11.22 -1.56 -60.09
N PRO A 16 10.60 -2.54 -59.39
CA PRO A 16 10.20 -2.37 -58.00
C PRO A 16 11.42 -2.34 -57.07
N ALA A 17 11.18 -2.00 -55.79
CA ALA A 17 12.23 -1.94 -54.78
C ALA A 17 13.06 -3.24 -54.73
N ARG A 18 14.38 -3.09 -54.59
CA ARG A 18 15.35 -4.18 -54.70
C ARG A 18 15.04 -5.41 -53.85
N ASN A 19 14.61 -5.20 -52.60
CA ASN A 19 14.28 -6.31 -51.69
C ASN A 19 13.11 -7.14 -52.24
N ASN A 20 12.12 -6.49 -52.85
CA ASN A 20 10.97 -7.17 -53.45
C ASN A 20 11.38 -7.97 -54.69
N VAL A 21 12.32 -7.46 -55.49
CA VAL A 21 12.87 -8.17 -56.65
C VAL A 21 13.66 -9.41 -56.20
N LEU A 22 14.47 -9.28 -55.15
CA LEU A 22 15.27 -10.39 -54.62
C LEU A 22 14.40 -11.50 -54.01
N ASP A 23 13.39 -11.13 -53.23
CA ASP A 23 12.48 -12.09 -52.60
C ASP A 23 11.60 -12.79 -53.63
N TRP A 24 11.15 -12.07 -54.66
CA TRP A 24 10.51 -12.68 -55.82
C TRP A 24 11.44 -13.70 -56.49
N LEU A 25 12.69 -13.33 -56.77
CA LEU A 25 13.61 -14.18 -57.52
C LEU A 25 13.93 -15.46 -56.76
N LYS A 26 14.10 -15.37 -55.43
CA LYS A 26 14.23 -16.51 -54.50
C LYS A 26 13.03 -17.44 -54.56
N SER A 27 11.82 -16.87 -54.50
CA SER A 27 10.56 -17.63 -54.58
C SER A 27 10.41 -18.34 -55.92
N SER A 28 10.76 -17.69 -57.03
CA SER A 28 10.59 -18.24 -58.38
C SER A 28 11.51 -19.41 -58.72
N ILE A 29 12.63 -19.57 -58.00
CA ILE A 29 13.54 -20.71 -58.17
C ILE A 29 13.53 -21.67 -56.97
N ASN A 30 12.63 -21.45 -56.01
CA ASN A 30 12.51 -22.19 -54.75
C ASN A 30 13.86 -22.30 -54.00
N LYS A 31 14.56 -21.17 -53.84
CA LYS A 31 15.82 -21.08 -53.09
C LYS A 31 15.84 -19.90 -52.14
N ASN A 32 16.51 -20.07 -51.01
CA ASN A 32 16.70 -19.00 -50.01
C ASN A 32 17.81 -18.02 -50.38
N SER A 33 18.64 -18.35 -51.38
CA SER A 33 19.74 -17.53 -51.90
C SER A 33 19.98 -17.82 -53.38
N ILE A 34 20.41 -16.79 -54.12
CA ILE A 34 20.86 -16.92 -55.52
C ILE A 34 22.38 -16.77 -55.51
N SER A 35 23.08 -17.86 -55.80
CA SER A 35 24.53 -17.93 -55.66
C SER A 35 25.27 -17.63 -56.97
N SER A 36 24.57 -17.59 -58.10
CA SER A 36 25.19 -17.29 -59.39
C SER A 36 24.22 -16.67 -60.41
N LYS A 37 24.79 -16.05 -61.44
CA LYS A 37 24.07 -15.52 -62.61
C LYS A 37 23.37 -16.61 -63.42
N GLU A 38 23.90 -17.83 -63.39
CA GLU A 38 23.29 -18.98 -64.06
C GLU A 38 22.02 -19.43 -63.31
N GLU A 39 22.02 -19.38 -61.98
CA GLU A 39 20.84 -19.68 -61.17
C GLU A 39 19.73 -18.65 -61.37
N SER A 40 20.07 -17.36 -61.52
CA SER A 40 19.07 -16.34 -61.83
C SER A 40 18.46 -16.53 -63.22
N GLY A 41 19.22 -17.09 -64.17
CA GLY A 41 18.74 -17.42 -65.51
C GLY A 41 17.51 -18.34 -65.52
N LYS A 42 17.38 -19.23 -64.52
CA LYS A 42 16.18 -20.08 -64.36
C LYS A 42 14.93 -19.30 -63.96
N ALA A 43 15.09 -18.14 -63.31
CA ALA A 43 13.98 -17.26 -62.96
C ALA A 43 13.51 -16.40 -64.15
N LYS A 44 14.36 -16.25 -65.17
CA LYS A 44 14.08 -15.41 -66.34
C LYS A 44 12.85 -15.88 -67.11
N ASP A 45 12.66 -17.19 -67.20
CA ASP A 45 11.50 -17.79 -67.90
C ASP A 45 10.18 -17.55 -67.13
N ASN A 46 10.27 -17.31 -65.82
CA ASN A 46 9.10 -17.04 -64.97
C ASN A 46 8.68 -15.56 -65.01
N ASN A 47 9.65 -14.63 -65.05
CA ASN A 47 9.37 -13.21 -65.28
C ASN A 47 10.63 -12.48 -65.77
N ARG A 48 10.63 -12.21 -67.08
CA ARG A 48 11.76 -11.61 -67.79
C ARG A 48 12.09 -10.20 -67.29
N ASN A 49 11.09 -9.42 -66.90
CA ASN A 49 11.25 -8.03 -66.44
C ASN A 49 11.86 -7.97 -65.03
N LEU A 50 11.37 -8.79 -64.09
CA LEU A 50 11.93 -8.84 -62.73
C LEU A 50 13.35 -9.44 -62.70
N TRP A 51 13.63 -10.41 -63.58
CA TRP A 51 14.99 -10.89 -63.78
C TRP A 51 15.94 -9.77 -64.27
N ALA A 52 15.50 -8.96 -65.25
CA ALA A 52 16.28 -7.83 -65.74
C ALA A 52 16.58 -6.81 -64.63
N CYS A 53 15.57 -6.48 -63.80
CA CYS A 53 15.74 -5.62 -62.62
C CYS A 53 16.77 -6.17 -61.62
N TYR A 54 16.78 -7.49 -61.38
CA TYR A 54 17.76 -8.11 -60.49
C TYR A 54 19.19 -7.97 -61.03
N ILE A 55 19.42 -8.29 -62.31
CA ILE A 55 20.76 -8.21 -62.94
C ILE A 55 21.34 -6.80 -62.83
N LEU A 56 20.54 -5.76 -63.09
CA LEU A 56 20.99 -4.37 -62.97
C LEU A 56 21.27 -3.95 -61.52
N SER A 57 20.59 -4.55 -60.54
CA SER A 57 20.77 -4.23 -59.11
C SER A 57 21.99 -4.88 -58.46
N VAL A 58 22.51 -5.97 -59.04
CA VAL A 58 23.67 -6.71 -58.52
C VAL A 58 24.96 -5.99 -58.89
N GLU A 59 25.09 -5.54 -60.13
CA GLU A 59 26.33 -4.95 -60.66
C GLU A 59 26.62 -3.54 -60.08
N THR A 60 25.63 -2.85 -59.50
CA THR A 60 25.86 -1.57 -58.80
C THR A 60 26.59 -1.71 -57.47
N ASN A 61 26.78 -2.92 -56.93
CA ASN A 61 27.50 -3.14 -55.66
C ASN A 61 28.94 -3.63 -55.85
N ASP A 62 29.29 -4.17 -57.02
CA ASP A 62 30.63 -4.71 -57.31
C ASP A 62 31.65 -3.65 -57.74
N ALA A 63 31.24 -2.38 -57.88
CA ALA A 63 32.15 -1.27 -58.17
C ALA A 63 32.87 -0.69 -56.94
N SER A 64 32.67 -1.27 -55.74
CA SER A 64 33.44 -0.89 -54.54
C SER A 64 34.68 -1.78 -54.40
N GLN A 65 35.78 -1.24 -54.91
CA GLN A 65 37.12 -1.81 -54.95
C GLN A 65 37.59 -2.41 -53.61
N GLN A 66 38.15 -3.62 -53.72
CA GLN A 66 39.08 -4.21 -52.77
C GLN A 66 40.29 -3.28 -52.57
N SER A 67 40.30 -2.56 -51.45
CA SER A 67 41.55 -2.20 -50.79
C SER A 67 41.84 -3.27 -49.74
N GLN A 68 43.10 -3.69 -49.64
CA GLN A 68 43.55 -4.66 -48.66
C GLN A 68 43.46 -4.01 -47.25
N TYR A 69 42.26 -4.07 -46.68
CA TYR A 69 41.94 -3.64 -45.33
C TYR A 69 42.55 -4.65 -44.36
N ASN A 70 43.65 -4.29 -43.73
CA ASN A 70 43.95 -4.87 -42.41
C ASN A 70 42.79 -4.41 -41.52
N PRO A 71 41.93 -5.33 -41.04
CA PRO A 71 40.90 -4.91 -40.11
C PRO A 71 41.60 -4.23 -38.94
N PRO A 72 41.22 -2.99 -38.56
CA PRO A 72 41.67 -2.41 -37.31
C PRO A 72 41.40 -3.49 -36.28
N THR A 73 42.35 -3.71 -35.38
CA THR A 73 42.15 -4.61 -34.26
C THR A 73 40.92 -4.07 -33.53
N ILE A 74 39.75 -4.67 -33.82
CA ILE A 74 38.48 -4.24 -33.27
C ILE A 74 38.63 -4.56 -31.80
N ASP A 75 38.89 -3.54 -30.99
CA ASP A 75 38.77 -3.67 -29.55
C ASP A 75 37.40 -4.30 -29.30
N ALA A 76 37.39 -5.46 -28.66
CA ALA A 76 36.16 -6.18 -28.38
C ALA A 76 35.22 -5.34 -27.49
N ASP A 77 35.74 -4.29 -26.86
CA ASP A 77 35.01 -3.38 -26.00
C ASP A 77 35.39 -1.90 -26.25
N PRO A 78 34.97 -1.32 -27.40
CA PRO A 78 35.38 0.01 -27.80
C PRO A 78 34.83 1.09 -26.87
N VAL A 79 35.54 2.23 -26.79
CA VAL A 79 35.06 3.42 -26.07
C VAL A 79 34.05 4.16 -26.94
N ILE A 80 32.80 4.24 -26.46
CA ILE A 80 31.66 4.88 -27.12
C ILE A 80 31.11 6.05 -26.29
N ASP A 81 30.30 6.91 -26.91
CA ASP A 81 29.57 7.99 -26.23
C ASP A 81 28.28 7.43 -25.60
N CYS A 82 28.20 7.49 -24.27
CA CYS A 82 27.08 7.03 -23.46
C CYS A 82 26.24 8.21 -23.00
N ASN A 83 24.97 8.24 -23.41
CA ASN A 83 24.05 9.32 -23.06
C ASN A 83 23.27 8.96 -21.78
N PHE A 84 23.47 9.73 -20.72
CA PHE A 84 22.72 9.64 -19.48
C PHE A 84 21.70 10.78 -19.39
N THR A 85 20.59 10.54 -18.71
CA THR A 85 19.46 11.48 -18.71
C THR A 85 19.79 12.80 -18.03
N ASN A 86 20.50 12.78 -16.90
CA ASN A 86 20.68 13.95 -16.04
C ASN A 86 22.13 14.46 -15.96
N ILE A 87 23.11 13.61 -16.28
CA ILE A 87 24.54 13.97 -16.23
C ILE A 87 25.17 14.18 -17.61
N GLY A 88 24.40 14.03 -18.69
CA GLY A 88 24.85 14.24 -20.07
C GLY A 88 25.60 13.05 -20.66
N THR A 89 26.50 13.32 -21.61
CA THR A 89 27.24 12.30 -22.36
C THR A 89 28.60 12.02 -21.74
N MET A 90 28.96 10.75 -21.57
CA MET A 90 30.29 10.31 -21.10
C MET A 90 30.90 9.27 -22.03
N ARG A 91 32.23 9.30 -22.19
CA ARG A 91 32.97 8.32 -22.99
C ARG A 91 33.35 7.11 -22.14
N LEU A 92 32.71 5.97 -22.38
CA LEU A 92 32.92 4.73 -21.62
C LEU A 92 33.11 3.56 -22.58
N LYS A 93 33.71 2.48 -22.09
CA LYS A 93 33.70 1.20 -22.82
C LYS A 93 32.27 0.70 -23.01
N SER A 94 31.96 0.13 -24.17
CA SER A 94 30.62 -0.37 -24.52
C SER A 94 30.01 -1.31 -23.45
N SER A 95 30.83 -2.20 -22.91
CA SER A 95 30.42 -3.15 -21.87
C SER A 95 30.07 -2.49 -20.53
N VAL A 96 30.69 -1.36 -20.22
CA VAL A 96 30.42 -0.54 -19.02
C VAL A 96 29.21 0.36 -19.28
N CYS A 97 29.16 0.98 -20.46
CA CYS A 97 28.08 1.85 -20.92
C CYS A 97 26.70 1.19 -20.75
N SER A 98 26.58 -0.06 -21.18
CA SER A 98 25.32 -0.84 -21.14
C SER A 98 24.84 -1.19 -19.73
N LYS A 99 25.70 -1.09 -18.70
CA LYS A 99 25.38 -1.43 -17.30
C LYS A 99 25.37 -0.21 -16.38
N SER A 100 25.87 0.92 -16.89
CA SER A 100 25.96 2.16 -16.15
C SER A 100 24.60 2.85 -16.06
N THR A 101 24.43 3.70 -15.06
CA THR A 101 23.23 4.51 -14.87
C THR A 101 23.58 5.80 -14.11
N ASP A 102 22.73 6.82 -14.21
CA ASP A 102 22.79 8.03 -13.41
C ASP A 102 21.67 8.01 -12.36
N CYS A 103 22.04 8.27 -11.11
CA CYS A 103 21.11 8.17 -9.99
C CYS A 103 21.14 9.40 -9.10
N GLN A 104 19.95 9.84 -8.71
CA GLN A 104 19.77 10.94 -7.77
C GLN A 104 20.00 10.46 -6.34
N ILE A 105 20.98 11.04 -5.66
CA ILE A 105 21.29 10.83 -4.25
C ILE A 105 21.20 12.19 -3.54
N GLY A 106 20.14 12.39 -2.78
CA GLY A 106 19.78 13.72 -2.26
C GLY A 106 19.52 14.71 -3.40
N ASP A 107 20.23 15.83 -3.39
CA ASP A 107 20.05 16.90 -4.38
C ASP A 107 21.04 16.82 -5.55
N LYS A 108 21.75 15.68 -5.71
CA LYS A 108 22.79 15.50 -6.73
C LYS A 108 22.53 14.28 -7.60
N TRP A 109 22.82 14.40 -8.89
CA TRP A 109 22.89 13.27 -9.82
C TRP A 109 24.32 12.74 -9.89
N ILE A 110 24.47 11.43 -9.74
CA ILE A 110 25.76 10.76 -9.65
C ILE A 110 25.80 9.60 -10.65
N TYR A 111 26.92 9.47 -11.36
CA TYR A 111 27.22 8.34 -12.23
C TYR A 111 27.50 7.07 -11.42
N TYR A 112 26.93 5.94 -11.85
CA TYR A 112 27.25 4.60 -11.37
C TYR A 112 27.57 3.69 -12.54
N ASP A 113 28.58 2.84 -12.38
CA ASP A 113 28.94 1.78 -13.33
C ASP A 113 28.03 0.53 -13.22
N SER A 114 27.13 0.53 -12.23
CA SER A 114 26.19 -0.54 -11.92
C SER A 114 24.87 0.00 -11.39
N VAL A 115 23.76 -0.47 -11.98
CA VAL A 115 22.40 -0.20 -11.50
C VAL A 115 22.17 -0.66 -10.06
N ASP A 116 22.76 -1.80 -9.66
CA ASP A 116 22.56 -2.34 -8.31
C ASP A 116 23.24 -1.49 -7.25
N LYS A 117 24.42 -0.95 -7.56
CA LYS A 117 25.14 -0.05 -6.65
C LYS A 117 24.37 1.26 -6.46
N CYS A 118 23.84 1.81 -7.55
CA CYS A 118 22.95 2.95 -7.48
C CYS A 118 21.74 2.69 -6.55
N LYS A 119 21.04 1.57 -6.72
CA LYS A 119 19.87 1.22 -5.89
C LYS A 119 20.23 1.10 -4.41
N GLN A 120 21.38 0.48 -4.13
CA GLN A 120 21.88 0.34 -2.76
C GLN A 120 22.13 1.70 -2.11
N ASP A 121 22.77 2.62 -2.84
CA ASP A 121 23.11 3.94 -2.30
C ASP A 121 21.89 4.86 -2.20
N GLN A 122 20.93 4.75 -3.13
CA GLN A 122 19.62 5.41 -3.03
C GLN A 122 18.87 4.97 -1.78
N LYS A 123 18.83 3.66 -1.52
CA LYS A 123 18.19 3.12 -0.32
C LYS A 123 18.91 3.59 0.95
N ALA A 124 20.23 3.50 0.99
CA ALA A 124 21.01 3.94 2.15
C ALA A 124 20.82 5.44 2.45
N TYR A 125 20.67 6.27 1.42
CA TYR A 125 20.35 7.70 1.59
C TYR A 125 18.94 7.91 2.16
N GLN A 126 17.95 7.18 1.65
CA GLN A 126 16.57 7.24 2.16
C GLN A 126 16.49 6.81 3.62
N ASP A 127 17.18 5.73 3.99
CA ASP A 127 17.22 5.21 5.36
C ASP A 127 17.83 6.26 6.31
N LYS A 128 18.96 6.87 5.95
CA LYS A 128 19.59 7.94 6.74
C LYS A 128 18.70 9.18 6.89
N LYS A 129 18.03 9.61 5.82
CA LYS A 129 17.10 10.75 5.86
C LYS A 129 15.90 10.45 6.78
N GLY A 130 15.43 9.20 6.77
CA GLY A 130 14.39 8.72 7.68
C GLY A 130 14.84 8.79 9.15
N GLU A 131 16.04 8.33 9.46
CA GLU A 131 16.61 8.40 10.81
C GLU A 131 16.79 9.84 11.31
N GLU A 132 17.28 10.73 10.45
CA GLU A 132 17.45 12.14 10.78
C GLU A 132 16.11 12.83 11.04
N TYR A 133 15.11 12.59 10.19
CA TYR A 133 13.75 13.10 10.38
C TYR A 133 13.12 12.60 11.69
N GLN A 134 13.29 11.32 12.01
CA GLN A 134 12.83 10.74 13.27
C GLN A 134 13.54 11.37 14.48
N ARG A 135 14.82 11.71 14.36
CA ARG A 135 15.56 12.42 15.43
C ARG A 135 15.04 13.84 15.61
N GLN A 136 14.81 14.58 14.53
CA GLN A 136 14.24 15.93 14.59
C GLN A 136 12.85 15.91 15.22
N LEU A 137 11.99 14.95 14.85
CA LEU A 137 10.66 14.78 15.46
C LEU A 137 10.71 14.43 16.95
N LYS A 138 11.76 13.75 17.43
CA LYS A 138 11.93 13.47 18.85
C LYS A 138 12.29 14.72 19.66
N GLU A 139 12.98 15.67 19.04
CA GLU A 139 13.44 16.90 19.70
C GLU A 139 12.44 18.06 19.52
N GLU A 140 11.58 17.99 18.51
CA GLU A 140 10.54 18.98 18.26
C GLU A 140 9.47 18.97 19.37
N LYS A 141 9.23 20.13 19.96
CA LYS A 141 8.19 20.31 20.96
C LYS A 141 6.87 20.65 20.29
N ILE A 142 5.87 19.81 20.50
CA ILE A 142 4.50 19.99 20.02
C ILE A 142 3.62 20.55 21.14
N ASN A 143 2.54 21.26 20.77
CA ASN A 143 1.55 21.71 21.74
C ASN A 143 0.72 20.53 22.25
N CYS A 144 0.91 20.16 23.51
CA CYS A 144 0.26 19.04 24.17
C CYS A 144 -0.99 19.51 24.92
N SER A 145 -2.03 19.87 24.18
CA SER A 145 -3.31 20.31 24.71
C SER A 145 -4.47 19.56 24.05
N TYR A 146 -5.49 19.22 24.83
CA TYR A 146 -6.69 18.54 24.33
C TYR A 146 -7.92 19.07 25.05
N THR A 147 -9.01 19.23 24.30
CA THR A 147 -10.30 19.67 24.83
C THR A 147 -11.41 18.86 24.18
N ALA A 148 -12.21 18.18 24.99
CA ALA A 148 -13.41 17.46 24.60
C ALA A 148 -14.50 17.62 25.67
N SER A 149 -15.73 17.21 25.36
CA SER A 149 -16.82 17.26 26.34
C SER A 149 -16.47 16.39 27.56
N GLY A 150 -16.32 17.03 28.73
CA GLY A 150 -15.98 16.37 29.99
C GLY A 150 -14.50 16.26 30.33
N TYR A 151 -13.57 16.59 29.42
CA TYR A 151 -12.13 16.53 29.67
C TYR A 151 -11.40 17.67 28.97
N SER A 152 -10.54 18.39 29.69
CA SER A 152 -9.64 19.36 29.09
C SER A 152 -8.32 19.38 29.84
N PHE A 153 -7.22 19.36 29.10
CA PHE A 153 -5.89 19.52 29.65
C PHE A 153 -5.01 20.35 28.71
N ASN A 154 -4.02 21.01 29.29
CA ASN A 154 -3.00 21.74 28.56
C ASN A 154 -1.67 21.57 29.31
N PHE A 155 -0.75 20.81 28.72
CA PHE A 155 0.59 20.58 29.26
C PHE A 155 1.66 21.47 28.62
N GLY A 156 1.26 22.42 27.78
CA GLY A 156 2.16 23.31 27.05
C GLY A 156 2.92 22.58 25.93
N GLN A 157 4.13 23.03 25.65
CA GLN A 157 4.98 22.47 24.60
C GLN A 157 5.87 21.36 25.13
N LEU A 158 5.67 20.14 24.65
CA LEU A 158 6.39 18.92 25.06
C LEU A 158 6.86 18.15 23.84
N THR A 159 7.90 17.33 23.97
CA THR A 159 8.20 16.32 22.94
C THR A 159 7.03 15.34 22.79
N SER A 160 6.95 14.65 21.64
CA SER A 160 5.88 13.66 21.41
C SER A 160 5.81 12.59 22.51
N ASP A 161 6.96 12.07 22.95
CA ASP A 161 7.05 11.05 23.98
C ASP A 161 6.63 11.57 25.37
N GLU A 162 7.07 12.79 25.74
CA GLU A 162 6.63 13.44 26.97
C GLU A 162 5.13 13.74 26.96
N CYS A 163 4.59 14.19 25.83
CA CYS A 163 3.17 14.47 25.67
C CYS A 163 2.34 13.20 25.86
N LYS A 164 2.76 12.09 25.25
CA LYS A 164 2.13 10.77 25.41
C LYS A 164 2.18 10.28 26.87
N LEU A 165 3.30 10.47 27.55
CA LEU A 165 3.43 10.12 28.96
C LEU A 165 2.47 10.95 29.83
N LYS A 166 2.42 12.27 29.64
CA LYS A 166 1.53 13.17 30.39
C LYS A 166 0.06 12.91 30.11
N TYR A 167 -0.28 12.60 28.86
CA TYR A 167 -1.61 12.16 28.46
C TYR A 167 -2.04 10.92 29.28
N ASN A 168 -1.22 9.87 29.30
CA ASN A 168 -1.54 8.64 30.03
C ASN A 168 -1.71 8.90 31.53
N GLN A 169 -0.77 9.63 32.13
CA GLN A 169 -0.84 10.01 33.55
C GLN A 169 -2.15 10.72 33.89
N TYR A 170 -2.61 11.63 33.04
CA TYR A 170 -3.86 12.35 33.25
C TYR A 170 -5.09 11.44 33.26
N PHE A 171 -5.16 10.46 32.35
CA PHE A 171 -6.28 9.51 32.33
C PHE A 171 -6.21 8.50 33.47
N ASP A 172 -5.01 8.07 33.86
CA ASP A 172 -4.82 7.20 35.04
C ASP A 172 -5.32 7.89 36.32
N GLU A 173 -5.00 9.18 36.51
CA GLU A 173 -5.50 9.97 37.64
C GLU A 173 -7.03 10.14 37.62
N LEU A 174 -7.63 10.29 36.45
CA LEU A 174 -9.09 10.38 36.31
C LEU A 174 -9.77 9.06 36.66
N ASP A 175 -9.24 7.95 36.19
CA ASP A 175 -9.77 6.62 36.50
C ASP A 175 -9.62 6.30 37.99
N GLN A 176 -8.49 6.68 38.61
CA GLN A 176 -8.34 6.56 40.06
C GLN A 176 -9.41 7.37 40.81
N LYS A 177 -9.60 8.65 40.47
CA LYS A 177 -10.64 9.50 41.10
C LYS A 177 -12.05 8.95 40.90
N ARG A 178 -12.32 8.36 39.72
CA ARG A 178 -13.60 7.71 39.44
C ARG A 178 -13.82 6.49 40.34
N ASN A 179 -12.79 5.64 40.49
CA ASN A 179 -12.86 4.46 41.36
C ASN A 179 -13.06 4.84 42.83
N GLU A 180 -12.36 5.86 43.32
CA GLU A 180 -12.54 6.38 44.69
C GLU A 180 -13.97 6.90 44.93
N ARG A 181 -14.57 7.57 43.93
CA ARG A 181 -15.98 8.01 44.01
C ARG A 181 -16.95 6.83 44.06
N MET A 182 -16.71 5.79 43.26
CA MET A 182 -17.53 4.58 43.29
C MET A 182 -17.42 3.85 44.63
N GLN A 183 -16.22 3.75 45.20
CA GLN A 183 -16.03 3.15 46.53
C GLN A 183 -16.83 3.90 47.61
N LYS A 184 -16.72 5.22 47.67
CA LYS A 184 -17.50 6.05 48.62
C LYS A 184 -19.01 5.89 48.42
N MET A 185 -19.45 5.75 47.17
CA MET A 185 -20.86 5.54 46.85
C MET A 185 -21.34 4.15 47.32
N ASN A 186 -20.53 3.10 47.15
CA ASN A 186 -20.85 1.77 47.65
C ASN A 186 -20.91 1.74 49.19
N GLU A 187 -19.93 2.37 49.87
CA GLU A 187 -19.93 2.51 51.33
C GLU A 187 -21.19 3.23 51.84
N TYR A 188 -21.64 4.26 51.12
CA TYR A 188 -22.88 4.96 51.45
C TYR A 188 -24.11 4.03 51.38
N TYR A 189 -24.23 3.24 50.31
CA TYR A 189 -25.34 2.28 50.17
C TYR A 189 -25.31 1.17 51.23
N ASP A 190 -24.13 0.65 51.56
CA ASP A 190 -23.97 -0.35 52.62
C ASP A 190 -24.41 0.19 53.99
N ASN A 191 -24.11 1.47 54.27
CA ASN A 191 -24.55 2.12 55.50
C ASN A 191 -26.06 2.36 55.52
N LEU A 192 -26.64 2.77 54.39
CA LEU A 192 -28.09 2.96 54.26
C LEU A 192 -28.86 1.66 54.52
N ASP A 193 -28.40 0.53 53.98
CA ASP A 193 -29.01 -0.78 54.21
C ASP A 193 -28.96 -1.17 55.70
N LYS A 194 -27.81 -0.95 56.36
CA LYS A 194 -27.68 -1.18 57.82
C LYS A 194 -28.64 -0.31 58.63
N GLU A 195 -28.87 0.94 58.23
CA GLU A 195 -29.85 1.80 58.91
C GLU A 195 -31.28 1.32 58.70
N MET A 196 -31.63 0.88 57.49
CA MET A 196 -32.95 0.29 57.21
C MET A 196 -33.19 -0.99 58.03
N GLN A 197 -32.19 -1.85 58.15
CA GLN A 197 -32.29 -3.08 58.96
C GLN A 197 -32.50 -2.77 60.46
N LYS A 198 -31.90 -1.70 60.99
CA LYS A 198 -32.12 -1.27 62.40
C LYS A 198 -33.55 -0.80 62.66
N GLN A 199 -34.23 -0.24 61.66
CA GLN A 199 -35.60 0.24 61.80
C GLN A 199 -36.64 -0.90 61.64
N ALA A 200 -36.23 -2.04 61.07
CA ALA A 200 -37.04 -3.24 61.00
C ALA A 200 -37.08 -3.96 62.36
N ASN A 201 -37.62 -3.30 63.39
CA ASN A 201 -38.11 -4.02 64.56
C ASN A 201 -39.26 -4.94 64.08
N PRO A 202 -39.32 -6.21 64.50
CA PRO A 202 -40.35 -7.14 64.09
C PRO A 202 -41.66 -6.76 64.78
N THR A 203 -42.35 -5.75 64.24
CA THR A 203 -43.74 -5.51 64.55
C THR A 203 -44.49 -6.70 63.97
N THR A 204 -45.14 -7.50 64.83
CA THR A 204 -46.04 -8.59 64.44
C THR A 204 -47.04 -8.08 63.41
N ILE A 205 -46.77 -8.36 62.14
CA ILE A 205 -47.62 -8.00 61.02
C ILE A 205 -48.80 -8.98 61.02
N PRO A 206 -50.06 -8.51 60.95
CA PRO A 206 -51.19 -9.40 60.72
C PRO A 206 -50.96 -10.16 59.41
N VAL A 207 -51.43 -11.40 59.34
CA VAL A 207 -51.26 -12.30 58.18
C VAL A 207 -51.92 -11.68 56.94
N VAL A 208 -51.15 -10.89 56.20
CA VAL A 208 -51.48 -10.42 54.85
C VAL A 208 -50.96 -11.48 53.88
N ASN A 209 -51.70 -11.70 52.79
CA ASN A 209 -51.42 -12.73 51.81
C ASN A 209 -50.06 -12.45 51.11
N ASN A 210 -48.98 -13.11 51.55
CA ASN A 210 -47.60 -12.88 51.08
C ASN A 210 -47.44 -12.95 49.56
N THR A 211 -48.33 -13.65 48.86
CA THR A 211 -48.31 -13.76 47.39
C THR A 211 -48.50 -12.40 46.71
N GLU A 212 -49.47 -11.60 47.15
CA GLU A 212 -49.80 -10.31 46.53
C GLU A 212 -48.67 -9.29 46.72
N LEU A 213 -48.11 -9.23 47.94
CA LEU A 213 -46.96 -8.39 48.27
C LEU A 213 -45.68 -8.80 47.52
N ARG A 214 -45.50 -10.10 47.27
CA ARG A 214 -44.39 -10.60 46.45
C ARG A 214 -44.53 -10.15 45.01
N GLU A 215 -45.72 -10.26 44.44
CA GLU A 215 -46.00 -9.86 43.06
C GLU A 215 -45.82 -8.35 42.86
N GLU A 216 -46.29 -7.53 43.81
CA GLU A 216 -46.07 -6.07 43.79
C GLU A 216 -44.58 -5.72 43.81
N CYS A 217 -43.81 -6.32 44.73
CA CYS A 217 -42.35 -6.12 44.82
C CYS A 217 -41.63 -6.50 43.52
N LEU A 218 -41.97 -7.66 42.94
CA LEU A 218 -41.37 -8.10 41.68
C LEU A 218 -41.77 -7.20 40.50
N GLY A 219 -42.99 -6.66 40.51
CA GLY A 219 -43.48 -5.69 39.54
C GLY A 219 -42.66 -4.40 39.55
N GLU A 220 -42.41 -3.83 40.73
CA GLU A 220 -41.59 -2.62 40.88
C GLU A 220 -40.15 -2.84 40.42
N VAL A 221 -39.52 -3.95 40.82
CA VAL A 221 -38.16 -4.32 40.42
C VAL A 221 -38.06 -4.48 38.90
N SER A 222 -39.03 -5.14 38.28
CA SER A 222 -39.09 -5.33 36.82
C SER A 222 -39.24 -4.00 36.08
N SER A 223 -40.14 -3.12 36.54
CA SER A 223 -40.36 -1.80 35.95
C SER A 223 -39.10 -0.93 35.99
N ALA A 224 -38.40 -0.92 37.14
CA ALA A 224 -37.17 -0.17 37.30
C ALA A 224 -36.03 -0.71 36.41
N TYR A 225 -35.90 -2.04 36.27
CA TYR A 225 -34.93 -2.67 35.36
C TYR A 225 -35.15 -2.22 33.91
N GLN A 226 -36.39 -2.24 33.43
CA GLN A 226 -36.72 -1.83 32.07
C GLN A 226 -36.40 -0.36 31.81
N SER A 227 -36.64 0.52 32.79
CA SER A 227 -36.27 1.94 32.70
C SER A 227 -34.77 2.14 32.54
N GLU A 228 -33.95 1.42 33.33
CA GLU A 228 -32.49 1.55 33.32
C GLU A 228 -31.86 0.98 32.03
N ILE A 229 -32.38 -0.14 31.51
CA ILE A 229 -31.98 -0.69 30.21
C ILE A 229 -32.37 0.25 29.05
N THR A 230 -33.55 0.86 29.11
CA THR A 230 -34.00 1.82 28.09
C THR A 230 -33.06 3.03 28.03
N ARG A 231 -32.66 3.57 29.19
CA ARG A 231 -31.66 4.64 29.26
C ARG A 231 -30.31 4.22 28.70
N LEU A 232 -29.82 3.03 29.07
CA LEU A 232 -28.55 2.51 28.57
C LEU A 232 -28.56 2.38 27.03
N ASN A 233 -29.67 1.94 26.44
CA ASN A 233 -29.83 1.82 24.99
C ASN A 233 -29.82 3.19 24.28
N ILE A 234 -30.37 4.23 24.91
CA ILE A 234 -30.36 5.61 24.37
C ILE A 234 -28.94 6.19 24.43
N ASP A 235 -28.27 6.06 25.57
CA ASP A 235 -27.00 6.75 25.81
C ASP A 235 -25.81 6.04 25.15
N ARG A 236 -25.87 4.72 24.99
CA ARG A 236 -24.74 3.89 24.53
C ARG A 236 -25.23 2.71 23.69
N PRO A 237 -25.63 2.91 22.43
CA PRO A 237 -26.32 1.87 21.68
C PRO A 237 -25.46 0.63 21.39
N ASN A 238 -24.12 0.69 21.44
CA ASN A 238 -23.23 -0.46 21.17
C ASN A 238 -21.84 -0.33 21.83
N GLY A 239 -21.13 -1.46 21.98
CA GLY A 239 -19.71 -1.54 22.33
C GLY A 239 -19.39 -2.29 23.64
N SER A 240 -18.10 -2.45 23.95
CA SER A 240 -17.64 -3.12 25.19
C SER A 240 -18.13 -2.42 26.47
N ALA A 241 -18.22 -1.09 26.44
CA ALA A 241 -18.78 -0.30 27.53
C ALA A 241 -20.28 -0.59 27.78
N TYR A 242 -21.06 -0.81 26.71
CA TYR A 242 -22.47 -1.19 26.83
C TYR A 242 -22.63 -2.56 27.49
N ILE A 243 -21.84 -3.54 27.05
CA ILE A 243 -21.89 -4.91 27.59
C ILE A 243 -21.57 -4.90 29.09
N ASN A 244 -20.52 -4.18 29.50
CA ASN A 244 -20.14 -4.09 30.90
C ASN A 244 -21.24 -3.43 31.77
N SER A 245 -21.81 -2.32 31.30
CA SER A 245 -22.91 -1.65 32.00
C SER A 245 -24.17 -2.52 32.08
N LYS A 246 -24.52 -3.25 31.01
CA LYS A 246 -25.64 -4.19 31.02
C LYS A 246 -25.44 -5.31 32.05
N ASN A 247 -24.26 -5.92 32.08
CA ASN A 247 -23.95 -6.99 33.04
C ASN A 247 -24.00 -6.51 34.51
N GLU A 248 -23.72 -5.23 34.76
CA GLU A 248 -23.84 -4.63 36.08
C GLU A 248 -25.30 -4.43 36.48
N ILE A 249 -26.13 -3.89 35.58
CA ILE A 249 -27.58 -3.77 35.76
C ILE A 249 -28.19 -5.15 36.03
N ASP A 250 -27.87 -6.17 35.21
CA ASP A 250 -28.38 -7.53 35.38
C ASP A 250 -28.08 -8.12 36.77
N ARG A 251 -26.86 -7.91 37.29
CA ARG A 251 -26.47 -8.39 38.63
C ARG A 251 -27.24 -7.68 39.74
N LYS A 252 -27.36 -6.36 39.66
CA LYS A 252 -28.10 -5.53 40.62
C LYS A 252 -29.56 -6.00 40.75
N TYR A 253 -30.25 -6.16 39.62
CA TYR A 253 -31.67 -6.52 39.63
C TYR A 253 -31.95 -7.97 40.00
N LYS A 254 -31.05 -8.92 39.69
CA LYS A 254 -31.13 -10.29 40.22
C LYS A 254 -31.06 -10.31 41.75
N SER A 255 -30.21 -9.49 42.35
CA SER A 255 -30.12 -9.38 43.81
C SER A 255 -31.41 -8.82 44.42
N LEU A 256 -32.00 -7.78 43.81
CA LEU A 256 -33.26 -7.19 44.25
C LEU A 256 -34.44 -8.18 44.12
N GLU A 257 -34.50 -8.92 43.02
CA GLU A 257 -35.49 -9.97 42.81
C GLU A 257 -35.41 -11.05 43.91
N GLN A 258 -34.19 -11.48 44.26
CA GLN A 258 -33.99 -12.44 45.33
C GLN A 258 -34.38 -11.86 46.70
N ASN A 259 -34.11 -10.59 46.96
CA ASN A 259 -34.55 -9.91 48.17
C ASN A 259 -36.07 -9.87 48.29
N CYS A 260 -36.81 -9.58 47.20
CA CYS A 260 -38.28 -9.67 47.19
C CYS A 260 -38.76 -11.09 47.54
N LYS A 261 -38.14 -12.13 46.97
CA LYS A 261 -38.50 -13.54 47.24
C LYS A 261 -38.23 -13.94 48.70
N ASN A 262 -37.13 -13.49 49.27
CA ASN A 262 -36.77 -13.79 50.66
C ASN A 262 -37.67 -13.04 51.66
N ARG A 263 -38.10 -11.82 51.32
CA ARG A 263 -38.96 -10.99 52.16
C ARG A 263 -40.40 -11.49 52.21
N TYR A 264 -40.90 -12.03 51.10
CA TYR A 264 -42.26 -12.53 50.97
C TYR A 264 -42.26 -14.00 50.54
N PRO A 265 -41.91 -14.94 51.44
CA PRO A 265 -41.97 -16.36 51.13
C PRO A 265 -43.42 -16.77 50.86
N VAL A 266 -43.61 -17.50 49.76
CA VAL A 266 -44.89 -18.14 49.43
C VAL A 266 -44.84 -19.52 50.07
N ASN A 267 -45.67 -19.73 51.11
CA ASN A 267 -45.82 -21.01 51.78
C ASN A 267 -46.63 -21.99 50.93
#